data_AF-A0A964MEV1-F1
#
_entry.id   AF-A0A964MEV1-F1
#
_cell.length_a   1.000
_cell.length_b   1.000
_cell.length_c   1.000
_cell.angle_alpha   90.00
_cell.angle_beta   90.00
_cell.angle_gamma   90.00
#
_symmetry.space_group_name_H-M   'P 1'
#
loop_
_entity.id
_entity.type
_entity.pdbx_description
1 polymer ?
#
loop_
_entity_poly.entity_id
_entity_poly.type
_entity_poly.pdbx_seq_one_letter_code
_entity_poly.pdbx_strand_id
1 'polypeptide(L)'
;ATPLQVAASYAGIANDGAVMRPHVLKEVLDTKGASASAFESQVAFSPDVTATNLAVMQRSLVDVTKEGTAKGAFASFGVTVAGKTGTAQVAKKDDYAWFVGYAPANEPRYAVVVAIEQGGHGGSVAGPAARDILAALLGEPIKHVRAVDVSR
;
A
#
# COMPACT_ATOMS: atom_id res chain seq x y z
N ALA A 1 10.29 2.80 -11.03
CA ALA A 1 9.53 1.58 -10.67
C ALA A 1 8.07 1.80 -11.03
N THR A 2 7.38 0.76 -11.48
CA THR A 2 5.92 0.84 -11.70
C THR A 2 5.17 0.76 -10.36
N PRO A 3 3.92 1.25 -10.25
CA PRO A 3 3.12 1.09 -9.04
C PRO A 3 3.02 -0.39 -8.59
N LEU A 4 2.88 -1.32 -9.53
CA LEU A 4 2.83 -2.76 -9.22
C LEU A 4 4.12 -3.27 -8.56
N GLN A 5 5.30 -2.82 -9.03
CA GLN A 5 6.57 -3.17 -8.39
C GLN A 5 6.65 -2.61 -6.97
N VAL A 6 6.21 -1.37 -6.75
CA VAL A 6 6.20 -0.74 -5.42
C VAL A 6 5.24 -1.46 -4.47
N ALA A 7 4.04 -1.81 -4.94
CA ALA A 7 3.07 -2.58 -4.16
C ALA A 7 3.63 -3.96 -3.78
N ALA A 8 4.24 -4.68 -4.73
CA ALA A 8 4.84 -5.99 -4.48
C ALA A 8 5.97 -5.92 -3.44
N SER A 9 6.81 -4.89 -3.47
CA SER A 9 7.86 -4.69 -2.47
C SER A 9 7.29 -4.48 -1.07
N TYR A 10 6.26 -3.64 -0.92
CA TYR A 10 5.62 -3.41 0.39
C TYR A 10 4.82 -4.63 0.87
N ALA A 11 4.20 -5.38 -0.04
CA ALA A 11 3.61 -6.67 0.28
C ALA A 11 4.66 -7.67 0.78
N GLY A 12 5.88 -7.65 0.21
CA GLY A 12 6.99 -8.45 0.72
C GLY A 12 7.43 -8.06 2.12
N ILE A 13 7.50 -6.76 2.45
CA ILE A 13 7.80 -6.30 3.82
C ILE A 13 6.72 -6.77 4.80
N ALA A 14 5.46 -6.75 4.37
CA ALA A 14 4.32 -7.22 5.15
C ALA A 14 4.30 -8.75 5.33
N ASN A 15 4.86 -9.48 4.37
CA ASN A 15 4.92 -10.94 4.31
C ASN A 15 6.30 -11.46 4.75
N ASP A 16 6.84 -10.91 5.83
CA ASP A 16 8.10 -11.32 6.46
C ASP A 16 9.30 -11.45 5.50
N GLY A 17 9.34 -10.58 4.48
CA GLY A 17 10.41 -10.52 3.47
C GLY A 17 10.13 -11.33 2.21
N ALA A 18 9.14 -12.23 2.21
CA ALA A 18 8.81 -13.02 1.02
C ALA A 18 8.01 -12.19 -0.01
N VAL A 19 8.69 -11.71 -1.04
CA VAL A 19 8.07 -11.01 -2.16
C VAL A 19 7.42 -12.03 -3.10
N MET A 20 6.09 -12.05 -3.09
CA MET A 20 5.30 -12.94 -3.93
C MET A 20 5.28 -12.45 -5.39
N ARG A 21 5.20 -13.39 -6.34
CA ARG A 21 4.94 -13.07 -7.74
C ARG A 21 3.48 -12.62 -7.89
N PRO A 22 3.20 -11.35 -8.23
CA PRO A 22 1.82 -10.91 -8.41
C PRO A 22 1.19 -11.61 -9.62
N HIS A 23 -0.08 -11.99 -9.49
CA HIS A 23 -0.86 -12.62 -10.54
C HIS A 23 -2.32 -12.14 -10.49
N VAL A 24 -2.97 -12.12 -11.65
CA VAL A 24 -4.41 -11.85 -11.79
C VAL A 24 -5.21 -13.11 -12.13
N LEU A 25 -4.54 -14.14 -12.67
CA LEU A 25 -5.16 -15.42 -12.98
C LEU A 25 -5.49 -16.15 -11.68
N LYS A 26 -6.77 -16.43 -11.44
CA LYS A 26 -7.25 -17.23 -10.31
C LYS A 26 -7.31 -18.71 -10.69
N GLU A 27 -8.09 -19.00 -11.71
CA GLU A 27 -8.35 -20.35 -12.21
C GLU A 27 -8.70 -20.31 -13.70
N VAL A 28 -8.41 -21.39 -14.40
CA VAL A 28 -8.85 -21.68 -15.77
C VAL A 28 -9.99 -22.66 -15.67
N LEU A 29 -11.13 -22.31 -16.25
CA LEU A 29 -12.32 -23.17 -16.29
C LEU A 29 -12.41 -23.88 -17.64
N ASP A 30 -12.91 -25.12 -17.64
CA ASP A 30 -13.24 -25.85 -18.85
C ASP A 30 -14.56 -25.37 -19.48
N THR A 31 -14.95 -25.97 -20.60
CA THR A 31 -16.19 -25.61 -21.31
C THR A 31 -17.47 -25.94 -20.53
N LYS A 32 -17.37 -26.70 -19.44
CA LYS A 32 -18.47 -27.05 -18.53
C LYS A 32 -18.46 -26.20 -17.25
N GLY A 33 -17.51 -25.27 -17.12
CA GLY A 33 -17.34 -24.42 -15.94
C GLY A 33 -16.61 -25.09 -14.77
N ALA A 34 -16.02 -26.28 -14.97
CA ALA A 34 -15.21 -26.94 -13.94
C ALA A 34 -13.77 -26.42 -13.96
N SER A 35 -13.12 -26.36 -12.79
CA SER A 35 -11.72 -25.93 -12.69
C SER A 35 -10.80 -26.92 -13.41
N ALA A 36 -10.16 -26.45 -14.48
CA ALA A 36 -9.16 -27.19 -15.25
C ALA A 36 -7.73 -26.96 -14.71
N SER A 37 -7.45 -25.77 -14.17
CA SER A 37 -6.17 -25.43 -13.53
C SER A 37 -6.34 -24.25 -12.59
N ALA A 38 -5.71 -24.28 -11.43
CA ALA A 38 -5.62 -23.16 -10.50
C ALA A 38 -4.20 -22.61 -10.47
N PHE A 39 -4.06 -21.29 -10.27
CA PHE A 39 -2.73 -20.69 -10.12
C PHE A 39 -2.23 -20.86 -8.67
N GLU A 40 -1.04 -21.44 -8.50
CA GLU A 40 -0.37 -21.51 -7.21
C GLU A 40 0.50 -20.29 -6.96
N SER A 41 0.41 -19.71 -5.77
CA SER A 41 1.22 -18.57 -5.36
C SER A 41 2.70 -18.95 -5.29
N GLN A 42 3.57 -18.12 -5.86
CA GLN A 42 5.02 -18.37 -5.91
C GLN A 42 5.79 -17.22 -5.28
N VAL A 43 6.84 -17.53 -4.52
CA VAL A 43 7.82 -16.53 -4.07
C VAL A 43 8.68 -16.14 -5.26
N ALA A 44 8.70 -14.85 -5.62
CA ALA A 44 9.54 -14.34 -6.69
C ALA A 44 10.96 -14.03 -6.18
N PHE A 45 11.05 -13.50 -4.96
CA PHE A 45 12.30 -13.05 -4.37
C PHE A 45 12.18 -13.00 -2.85
N SER A 46 13.27 -13.23 -2.14
CA SER A 46 13.37 -13.02 -0.69
C SER A 46 14.71 -12.34 -0.41
N PRO A 47 14.73 -11.08 0.08
CA PRO A 47 15.97 -10.41 0.40
C PRO A 47 16.62 -11.05 1.62
N ASP A 48 17.95 -11.05 1.64
CA ASP A 48 18.73 -11.39 2.83
C ASP A 48 18.61 -10.23 3.84
N VAL A 49 17.64 -10.35 4.75
CA VAL A 49 17.37 -9.38 5.81
C VAL A 49 17.14 -10.12 7.12
N THR A 50 17.75 -9.63 8.20
CA THR A 50 17.52 -10.20 9.51
C THR A 50 16.12 -9.88 10.02
N ALA A 51 15.53 -10.79 10.80
CA ALA A 51 14.23 -10.56 11.43
C ALA A 51 14.22 -9.26 12.26
N THR A 52 15.32 -8.94 12.95
CA THR A 52 15.46 -7.68 13.71
C THR A 52 15.35 -6.45 12.82
N ASN A 53 16.06 -6.42 11.68
CA ASN A 53 16.01 -5.28 10.77
C ASN A 53 14.64 -5.16 10.10
N LEU A 54 14.02 -6.29 9.74
CA LEU A 54 12.68 -6.31 9.19
C LEU A 54 11.64 -5.76 10.18
N ALA A 55 11.71 -6.18 11.45
CA ALA A 55 10.84 -5.66 12.50
C ALA A 55 11.04 -4.15 12.73
N VAL A 56 12.27 -3.64 12.62
CA VAL A 56 12.53 -2.19 12.65
C VAL A 56 11.84 -1.49 11.49
N MET A 57 11.96 -2.01 10.25
CA MET A 57 11.29 -1.43 9.09
C MET A 57 9.77 -1.42 9.24
N GLN A 58 9.18 -2.54 9.66
CA GLN A 58 7.73 -2.66 9.87
C GLN A 58 7.23 -1.65 10.92
N ARG A 59 7.93 -1.51 12.06
CA ARG A 59 7.60 -0.49 13.09
C ARG A 59 7.71 0.93 12.55
N SER A 60 8.80 1.27 11.87
CA SER A 60 9.00 2.59 11.29
C SER A 60 7.92 2.98 10.28
N LEU A 61 7.38 2.01 9.51
CA LEU A 61 6.25 2.25 8.61
C LEU A 61 4.94 2.52 9.34
N VAL A 62 4.74 1.93 10.52
CA VAL A 62 3.60 2.25 11.39
C VAL A 62 3.74 3.66 11.97
N ASP A 63 4.96 4.06 12.35
CA ASP A 63 5.18 5.39 12.94
C ASP A 63 4.86 6.52 11.96
N VAL A 64 5.06 6.30 10.65
CA VAL A 64 4.68 7.28 9.60
C VAL A 64 3.18 7.58 9.58
N THR A 65 2.34 6.58 9.86
CA THR A 65 0.87 6.72 9.82
C THR A 65 0.28 7.10 11.17
N LYS A 66 0.99 6.83 12.27
CA LYS A 66 0.57 7.22 13.63
C LYS A 66 1.02 8.63 13.99
N GLU A 67 2.27 8.98 13.69
CA GLU A 67 2.92 10.20 14.19
C GLU A 67 3.59 11.02 13.08
N GLY A 68 3.89 10.40 11.94
CA GLY A 68 4.61 11.03 10.83
C GLY A 68 3.73 11.67 9.74
N THR A 69 4.27 11.68 8.53
CA THR A 69 3.72 12.42 7.38
C THR A 69 2.36 11.95 6.89
N ALA A 70 1.95 10.72 7.23
CA ALA A 70 0.63 10.17 6.89
C ALA A 70 -0.37 10.24 8.06
N LYS A 71 0.02 10.80 9.21
CA LYS A 71 -0.81 10.93 10.42
C LYS A 71 -2.19 11.50 10.13
N GLY A 72 -2.27 12.57 9.33
CA GLY A 72 -3.53 13.25 9.03
C GLY A 72 -4.58 12.34 8.40
N ALA A 73 -4.18 11.33 7.62
CA ALA A 73 -5.09 10.36 7.01
C ALA A 73 -5.41 9.19 7.95
N PHE A 74 -4.44 8.71 8.74
CA PHE A 74 -4.52 7.39 9.38
C PHE A 74 -4.59 7.39 10.90
N ALA A 75 -4.28 8.48 11.61
CA ALA A 75 -4.23 8.46 13.08
C ALA A 75 -5.56 8.08 13.77
N SER A 76 -6.69 8.30 13.09
CA SER A 76 -8.04 7.91 13.54
C SER A 76 -8.64 6.78 12.72
N PHE A 77 -7.83 6.08 11.92
CA PHE A 77 -8.25 4.90 11.18
C PHE A 77 -8.30 3.73 12.16
N GLY A 78 -9.45 3.07 12.28
CA GLY A 78 -9.73 2.05 13.30
C GLY A 78 -8.80 0.83 13.26
N VAL A 79 -8.03 0.69 12.18
CA VAL A 79 -7.03 -0.35 11.95
C VAL A 79 -5.65 0.27 11.86
N THR A 80 -4.64 -0.39 12.44
CA THR A 80 -3.25 0.08 12.31
C THR A 80 -2.76 -0.13 10.88
N VAL A 81 -2.22 0.92 10.26
CA VAL A 81 -1.67 0.88 8.89
C VAL A 81 -0.15 1.06 8.96
N ALA A 82 0.60 0.25 8.22
CA ALA A 82 2.01 0.51 7.95
C ALA A 82 2.11 1.14 6.57
N GLY A 83 2.79 2.27 6.43
CA GLY A 83 2.90 2.89 5.11
C GLY A 83 3.93 4.00 5.03
N LYS A 84 4.07 4.55 3.81
CA LYS A 84 5.02 5.61 3.52
C LYS A 84 4.44 6.57 2.49
N THR A 85 4.63 7.86 2.75
CA THR A 85 4.37 8.92 1.77
C THR A 85 5.57 9.10 0.84
N GLY A 86 5.29 9.44 -0.41
CA GLY A 86 6.25 9.94 -1.38
C GLY A 86 5.74 11.21 -2.06
N THR A 87 6.66 12.11 -2.38
CA THR A 87 6.42 13.27 -3.24
C THR A 87 7.53 13.25 -4.28
N ALA A 88 7.19 13.11 -5.55
CA ALA A 88 8.17 13.06 -6.64
C ALA A 88 7.99 14.26 -7.57
N GLN A 89 9.02 15.09 -7.65
CA GLN A 89 8.99 16.31 -8.45
C GLN A 89 9.13 15.99 -9.94
N VAL A 90 8.39 16.73 -10.77
CA VAL A 90 8.52 16.66 -12.23
C VAL A 90 8.75 18.05 -12.79
N ALA A 91 9.79 18.19 -13.62
CA ALA A 91 10.13 19.48 -14.20
C ALA A 91 8.94 20.06 -14.98
N LYS A 92 8.56 21.29 -14.65
CA LYS A 92 7.46 22.06 -15.28
C LYS A 92 6.05 21.47 -15.06
N LYS A 93 5.85 20.64 -14.03
CA LYS A 93 4.54 20.11 -13.63
C LYS A 93 4.43 20.13 -12.10
N ASP A 94 3.20 19.97 -11.59
CA ASP A 94 3.02 19.71 -10.17
C ASP A 94 3.56 18.33 -9.78
N ASP A 95 3.88 18.17 -8.49
CA ASP A 95 4.47 16.96 -7.95
C ASP A 95 3.51 15.77 -8.05
N TYR A 96 4.09 14.57 -8.15
CA TYR A 96 3.35 13.33 -8.01
C TYR A 96 3.15 13.02 -6.53
N ALA A 97 1.90 12.88 -6.12
CA ALA A 97 1.54 12.43 -4.78
C ALA A 97 1.54 10.90 -4.73
N TRP A 98 2.35 10.33 -3.85
CA TRP A 98 2.42 8.88 -3.63
C TRP A 98 2.11 8.49 -2.19
N PHE A 99 1.39 7.39 -2.06
CA PHE A 99 1.29 6.64 -0.82
C PHE A 99 1.39 5.15 -1.14
N VAL A 100 2.10 4.41 -0.31
CA VAL A 100 2.09 2.95 -0.33
C VAL A 100 2.04 2.44 1.10
N GLY A 101 1.27 1.38 1.34
CA GLY A 101 1.17 0.77 2.65
C GLY A 101 0.42 -0.55 2.64
N TYR A 102 0.34 -1.17 3.80
CA TYR A 102 -0.43 -2.38 4.04
C TYR A 102 -1.18 -2.31 5.37
N ALA A 103 -2.28 -3.05 5.43
CA ALA A 103 -3.12 -3.14 6.63
C ALA A 103 -3.87 -4.48 6.71
N PRO A 104 -4.25 -4.92 7.92
CA PRO A 104 -3.75 -4.46 9.23
C PRO A 104 -2.23 -4.63 9.38
N ALA A 105 -1.53 -3.76 10.11
CA ALA A 105 -0.07 -3.85 10.23
C ALA A 105 0.40 -5.10 11.00
N ASN A 106 -0.40 -5.58 11.94
CA ASN A 106 -0.11 -6.74 12.79
C ASN A 106 -0.54 -8.08 12.18
N GLU A 107 -1.47 -8.06 11.23
CA GLU A 107 -1.93 -9.24 10.49
C GLU A 107 -2.22 -8.81 9.04
N PRO A 108 -1.18 -8.60 8.21
CA PRO A 108 -1.35 -7.98 6.90
C PRO A 108 -2.21 -8.78 5.95
N ARG A 109 -3.21 -8.12 5.35
CA ARG A 109 -4.13 -8.73 4.38
C ARG A 109 -4.12 -8.03 3.04
N TYR A 110 -3.94 -6.71 3.03
CA TYR A 110 -4.00 -5.89 1.82
C TYR A 110 -2.78 -4.96 1.76
N ALA A 111 -2.18 -4.87 0.58
CA ALA A 111 -1.21 -3.83 0.23
C ALA A 111 -1.83 -2.91 -0.82
N VAL A 112 -1.69 -1.60 -0.64
CA VAL A 112 -2.25 -0.57 -1.51
C VAL A 112 -1.15 0.42 -1.88
N VAL A 113 -1.12 0.77 -3.16
CA VAL A 113 -0.33 1.89 -3.68
C VAL A 113 -1.28 2.86 -4.37
N VAL A 114 -1.12 4.15 -4.10
CA VAL A 114 -1.81 5.23 -4.77
C VAL A 114 -0.75 6.19 -5.30
N ALA A 115 -0.83 6.47 -6.60
CA ALA A 115 -0.02 7.46 -7.28
C ALA A 115 -0.95 8.39 -8.04
N ILE A 116 -0.87 9.69 -7.76
CA ILE A 116 -1.68 10.72 -8.41
C ILE A 116 -0.71 11.71 -9.04
N GLU A 117 -0.70 11.73 -10.38
CA GLU A 117 0.11 12.67 -11.14
C GLU A 117 -0.37 14.09 -10.91
N GLN A 118 0.54 15.06 -10.74
CA GLN A 118 0.19 16.45 -10.45
C GLN A 118 -0.75 16.58 -9.25
N GLY A 119 -0.64 15.65 -8.30
CA GLY A 119 -1.44 15.59 -7.08
C GLY A 119 -0.80 16.31 -5.89
N GLY A 120 0.38 16.92 -6.07
CA GLY A 120 1.10 17.58 -4.99
C GLY A 120 1.67 16.57 -3.98
N HIS A 121 1.16 16.60 -2.74
CA HIS A 121 1.80 15.93 -1.60
C HIS A 121 1.18 14.55 -1.28
N GLY A 122 2.04 13.55 -1.08
CA GLY A 122 1.60 12.19 -0.76
C GLY A 122 0.77 12.05 0.52
N GLY A 123 1.04 12.85 1.55
CA GLY A 123 0.33 12.79 2.83
C GLY A 123 -1.08 13.41 2.82
N SER A 124 -1.30 14.46 2.03
CA SER A 124 -2.58 15.17 1.97
C SER A 124 -3.48 14.73 0.82
N VAL A 125 -2.96 14.05 -0.19
CA VAL A 125 -3.75 13.62 -1.37
C VAL A 125 -3.75 12.10 -1.52
N ALA A 126 -2.59 11.47 -1.71
CA ALA A 126 -2.53 10.02 -1.92
C ALA A 126 -2.87 9.21 -0.64
N GLY A 127 -2.49 9.71 0.54
CA GLY A 127 -2.80 9.11 1.84
C GLY A 127 -4.31 8.97 2.09
N PRO A 128 -5.10 10.05 2.01
CA PRO A 128 -6.57 9.98 2.10
C PRO A 128 -7.22 9.05 1.07
N ALA A 129 -6.75 9.05 -0.18
CA ALA A 129 -7.26 8.12 -1.19
C ALA A 129 -6.97 6.65 -0.82
N ALA A 130 -5.76 6.36 -0.35
CA ALA A 130 -5.40 5.02 0.12
C ALA A 130 -6.20 4.59 1.36
N ARG A 131 -6.49 5.53 2.27
CA ARG A 131 -7.35 5.31 3.44
C ARG A 131 -8.74 4.85 3.02
N ASP A 132 -9.35 5.50 2.03
CA ASP A 132 -10.70 5.14 1.59
C ASP A 132 -10.74 3.76 0.89
N ILE A 133 -9.69 3.41 0.12
CA ILE A 133 -9.54 2.07 -0.44
C ILE A 133 -9.41 1.01 0.67
N LEU A 134 -8.52 1.24 1.63
CA LEU A 134 -8.33 0.33 2.76
C LEU A 134 -9.60 0.21 3.61
N ALA A 135 -10.34 1.31 3.78
CA ALA A 135 -11.61 1.30 4.51
C ALA A 135 -12.61 0.35 3.85
N ALA A 136 -12.78 0.47 2.53
CA ALA A 136 -13.67 -0.40 1.77
C ALA A 136 -13.26 -1.88 1.85
N LEU A 137 -11.96 -2.18 1.76
CA LEU A 137 -11.43 -3.55 1.82
C LEU A 137 -11.56 -4.19 3.22
N LEU A 138 -11.44 -3.38 4.27
CA LEU A 138 -11.48 -3.83 5.66
C LEU A 138 -12.88 -3.78 6.28
N GLY A 139 -13.87 -3.21 5.57
CA GLY A 139 -15.22 -2.99 6.11
C GLY A 139 -15.30 -1.84 7.12
N GLU A 140 -14.35 -0.91 7.10
CA GLU A 140 -14.32 0.26 7.97
C GLU A 140 -15.13 1.43 7.39
N PRO A 141 -15.64 2.35 8.24
CA PRO A 141 -16.35 3.54 7.76
C PRO A 141 -15.47 4.43 6.87
N ILE A 142 -15.95 4.71 5.66
CA ILE A 142 -15.36 5.71 4.77
C ILE A 142 -15.69 7.09 5.35
N LYS A 143 -14.65 7.83 5.76
CA LYS A 143 -14.73 9.23 6.16
C LYS A 143 -13.83 9.97 5.19
N HIS A 144 -14.42 10.76 4.29
CA HIS A 144 -13.63 11.57 3.38
C HIS A 144 -12.81 12.58 4.17
N VAL A 145 -11.53 12.27 4.35
CA VAL A 145 -10.53 13.22 4.81
C VAL A 145 -10.30 14.13 3.60
N ARG A 146 -10.91 15.32 3.60
CA ARG A 146 -10.71 16.27 2.50
C ARG A 146 -9.21 16.49 2.32
N ALA A 147 -8.71 16.27 1.10
CA ALA A 147 -7.41 16.76 0.72
C ALA A 147 -7.42 18.27 0.99
N VAL A 148 -6.58 18.72 1.92
CA VAL A 148 -6.40 20.15 2.12
C VAL A 148 -5.67 20.63 0.88
N ASP A 149 -6.34 21.44 0.08
CA ASP A 149 -5.72 22.13 -1.03
C ASP A 149 -4.58 22.98 -0.45
N VAL A 150 -3.35 22.53 -0.64
CA VAL A 150 -2.13 23.28 -0.29
C VAL A 150 -1.61 24.08 -1.48
N SER A 151 -2.38 24.16 -2.58
CA SER A 151 -2.09 25.03 -3.72
C SER A 151 -2.81 26.37 -3.58
N ARG A 152 -2.41 27.16 -2.56
CA ARG A 152 -2.42 28.63 -2.55
C ARG A 152 -1.72 29.19 -1.31
#